data_AF-A0A822ZAK7-F1
#
_entry.id   AF-A0A822ZAK7-F1
#
_cell.length_a   1.000
_cell.length_b   1.000
_cell.length_c   1.000
_cell.angle_alpha   90.00
_cell.angle_beta   90.00
_cell.angle_gamma   90.00
#
_symmetry.space_group_name_H-M   'P 1'
#
loop_
_entity.id
_entity.type
_entity.pdbx_description
1 polymer ?
#
loop_
_entity_poly.entity_id
_entity_poly.type
_entity_poly.pdbx_seq_one_letter_code
_entity_poly.pdbx_strand_id
1 'polypeptide(L)'
;MRISWEGKVVKLKIEEAEYLYKRFMGFIEFFPHDIDRILRNNLSLGTWVVYPRGKSWDELRSVGLVPSSWAMVSVCNNGSIFKLRVGKAPLSCHIYSKSSRMMDRIFPCLRIPALSDVFHPFGFYFMYGVHGEGRRSDKLVPALCQFVHNMATECKDCKVIIMEVGVATQ
;
A
#
# COMPACT_ATOMS: atom_id res chain seq x y z
N MET A 1 1.09 -16.47 1.67
CA MET A 1 -0.29 -16.85 1.31
C MET A 1 -0.55 -16.39 -0.12
N ARG A 2 -0.64 -17.30 -1.09
CA ARG A 2 -0.96 -16.94 -2.49
C ARG A 2 -2.48 -16.73 -2.57
N ILE A 3 -2.92 -15.49 -2.47
CA ILE A 3 -4.31 -15.14 -2.79
C ILE A 3 -4.41 -15.21 -4.31
N SER A 4 -5.00 -16.29 -4.87
CA SER A 4 -5.35 -16.31 -6.29
C SER A 4 -6.50 -15.33 -6.50
N TRP A 5 -6.19 -14.12 -6.93
CA TRP A 5 -7.17 -13.07 -7.17
C TRP A 5 -7.23 -12.73 -8.67
N GLU A 6 -8.42 -12.82 -9.26
CA GLU A 6 -8.69 -12.59 -10.68
C GLU A 6 -9.09 -11.13 -11.00
N GLY A 7 -8.39 -10.15 -10.41
CA GLY A 7 -8.63 -8.74 -10.72
C GLY A 7 -7.55 -8.13 -11.59
N LYS A 8 -7.88 -6.98 -12.17
CA LYS A 8 -6.95 -6.14 -12.92
C LYS A 8 -6.57 -4.94 -12.05
N VAL A 9 -5.27 -4.69 -11.91
CA VAL A 9 -4.74 -3.49 -11.27
C VAL A 9 -4.41 -2.47 -12.36
N VAL A 10 -4.84 -1.23 -12.18
CA VAL A 10 -4.54 -0.11 -13.10
C VAL A 10 -4.03 1.08 -12.29
N LYS A 11 -3.04 1.79 -12.83
CA LYS A 11 -2.62 3.08 -12.29
C LYS A 11 -3.54 4.17 -12.87
N LEU A 12 -4.09 5.01 -12.01
CA LEU A 12 -4.96 6.11 -12.42
C LEU A 12 -4.16 7.33 -12.86
N LYS A 13 -4.80 8.15 -13.70
CA LYS A 13 -4.40 9.55 -13.87
C LYS A 13 -4.73 10.32 -12.59
N ILE A 14 -4.02 11.43 -12.36
CA ILE A 14 -4.20 12.24 -11.15
C ILE A 14 -5.64 12.76 -11.05
N GLU A 15 -6.22 13.18 -12.17
CA GLU A 15 -7.58 13.73 -12.24
C GLU A 15 -8.63 12.66 -11.91
N GLU A 16 -8.36 11.40 -12.29
CA GLU A 16 -9.23 10.27 -11.98
C GLU A 16 -9.17 9.92 -10.50
N ALA A 17 -7.96 9.90 -9.92
CA ALA A 17 -7.77 9.69 -8.50
C ALA A 17 -8.46 10.79 -7.68
N GLU A 18 -8.25 12.06 -8.03
CA GLU A 18 -8.86 13.21 -7.37
C GLU A 18 -10.40 13.12 -7.39
N TYR A 19 -10.98 12.73 -8.53
CA TYR A 19 -12.41 12.48 -8.63
C TYR A 19 -12.90 11.40 -7.66
N LEU A 20 -12.20 10.26 -7.56
CA LEU A 20 -12.59 9.18 -6.66
C LEU A 20 -12.48 9.58 -5.19
N TYR A 21 -11.39 10.27 -4.82
CA TYR A 21 -11.23 10.79 -3.47
C TYR A 21 -12.39 11.71 -3.08
N LYS A 22 -12.70 12.71 -3.92
CA LYS A 22 -13.80 13.65 -3.65
C LYS A 22 -15.15 12.94 -3.58
N ARG A 23 -15.41 11.98 -4.47
CA ARG A 23 -16.70 11.27 -4.54
C ARG A 23 -16.93 10.29 -3.39
N PHE A 24 -15.90 9.54 -2.99
CA PHE A 24 -16.06 8.40 -2.06
C PHE A 24 -15.42 8.62 -0.68
N MET A 25 -14.58 9.65 -0.54
CA MET A 25 -13.88 9.93 0.71
C MET A 25 -14.05 11.39 1.17
N GLY A 26 -14.70 12.24 0.36
CA GLY A 26 -14.90 13.66 0.67
C GLY A 26 -15.73 13.95 1.92
N PHE A 27 -16.43 12.94 2.45
CA PHE A 27 -17.23 13.04 3.68
C PHE A 27 -16.47 12.57 4.95
N ILE A 28 -15.24 12.07 4.81
CA ILE A 28 -14.45 11.61 5.95
C ILE A 28 -13.95 12.83 6.74
N GLU A 29 -13.99 12.76 8.08
CA GLU A 29 -13.68 13.86 9.00
C GLU A 29 -12.35 14.56 8.71
N PHE A 30 -11.31 13.80 8.35
CA PHE A 30 -9.97 14.29 8.05
C PHE A 30 -9.65 14.30 6.55
N PHE A 31 -10.66 14.48 5.68
CA PHE A 31 -10.42 14.57 4.24
C PHE A 31 -9.58 15.81 3.88
N PRO A 32 -8.43 15.64 3.19
CA PRO A 32 -7.57 16.77 2.87
C PRO A 32 -8.21 17.68 1.82
N HIS A 33 -8.32 18.96 2.15
CA HIS A 33 -8.84 19.99 1.24
C HIS A 33 -7.95 20.12 -0.02
N ASP A 34 -6.67 19.81 0.09
CA ASP A 34 -5.65 19.90 -0.95
C ASP A 34 -5.19 18.53 -1.47
N ILE A 35 -6.12 17.57 -1.56
CA ILE A 35 -5.88 16.23 -2.13
C ILE A 35 -5.20 16.28 -3.51
N ASP A 36 -5.53 17.29 -4.31
CA ASP A 36 -4.99 17.52 -5.65
C ASP A 36 -3.47 17.79 -5.60
N ARG A 37 -2.99 18.47 -4.55
CA ARG A 37 -1.56 18.76 -4.30
C ARG A 37 -0.85 17.54 -3.75
N ILE A 38 -1.51 16.77 -2.88
CA ILE A 38 -0.98 15.51 -2.34
C ILE A 38 -0.71 14.53 -3.49
N LEU A 39 -1.68 14.36 -4.40
CA LEU A 39 -1.57 13.44 -5.53
C LEU A 39 -0.48 13.86 -6.54
N ARG A 40 -0.25 15.17 -6.71
CA ARG A 40 0.79 15.74 -7.58
C ARG A 40 2.18 15.82 -6.95
N ASN A 41 2.30 15.48 -5.66
CA ASN A 41 3.57 15.56 -4.97
C ASN A 41 4.60 14.60 -5.60
N ASN A 42 5.86 15.02 -5.73
CA ASN A 42 6.93 14.20 -6.33
C ASN A 42 7.23 12.90 -5.54
N LEU A 43 6.81 12.82 -4.28
CA LEU A 43 6.91 11.61 -3.47
C LEU A 43 5.77 10.64 -3.77
N SER A 44 4.66 11.11 -4.38
CA SER A 44 3.55 10.27 -4.81
C SER A 44 4.01 9.37 -5.95
N LEU A 45 4.02 8.06 -5.69
CA LEU A 45 4.23 7.06 -6.73
C LEU A 45 2.97 6.91 -7.60
N GLY A 46 1.81 7.25 -7.05
CA GLY A 46 0.52 7.34 -7.74
C GLY A 46 -0.61 6.67 -6.97
N THR A 47 -1.74 6.53 -7.66
CA THR A 47 -2.95 5.86 -7.18
C THR A 47 -3.25 4.67 -8.06
N TRP A 48 -3.56 3.54 -7.45
CA TRP A 48 -3.95 2.31 -8.14
C TRP A 48 -5.35 1.90 -7.76
N VAL A 49 -6.05 1.34 -8.73
CA VAL A 49 -7.34 0.69 -8.53
C VAL A 49 -7.21 -0.77 -8.90
N VAL A 50 -7.89 -1.62 -8.14
CA VAL A 50 -8.16 -3.01 -8.51
C VAL A 50 -9.66 -3.26 -8.67
N TYR A 51 -10.03 -4.06 -9.65
CA TYR A 51 -11.41 -4.46 -9.91
C TYR A 51 -11.46 -5.87 -10.55
N PRO A 52 -12.60 -6.59 -10.46
CA PRO A 52 -12.76 -7.90 -11.09
C PRO A 52 -12.55 -7.87 -12.62
N ARG A 53 -11.95 -8.91 -13.19
CA ARG A 53 -11.80 -9.08 -14.66
C ARG A 53 -13.16 -9.09 -15.40
N GLY A 54 -13.11 -8.78 -16.70
CA GLY A 54 -14.29 -8.77 -17.58
C GLY A 54 -15.01 -7.43 -17.68
N LYS A 55 -14.52 -6.39 -17.01
CA LYS A 55 -14.96 -5.00 -17.18
C LYS A 55 -13.77 -4.14 -17.60
N SER A 56 -14.00 -3.07 -18.38
CA SER A 56 -12.99 -2.05 -18.63
C SER A 56 -13.21 -0.88 -17.69
N TRP A 57 -12.17 -0.49 -16.96
CA TRP A 57 -12.22 0.70 -16.09
C TRP A 57 -12.52 1.96 -16.89
N ASP A 58 -11.88 2.11 -18.06
CA ASP A 58 -11.99 3.29 -18.91
C ASP A 58 -13.39 3.43 -19.52
N GLU A 59 -14.02 2.31 -19.90
CA GLU A 59 -15.39 2.30 -20.45
C GLU A 59 -16.44 2.64 -19.39
N LEU A 60 -16.32 2.12 -18.17
CA LEU A 60 -17.24 2.47 -17.08
C LEU A 60 -17.09 3.95 -16.69
N ARG A 61 -15.86 4.45 -16.73
CA ARG A 61 -15.55 5.85 -16.39
C ARG A 61 -16.06 6.84 -17.42
N SER A 62 -16.00 6.53 -18.72
CA SER A 62 -16.50 7.42 -19.76
C SER A 62 -18.00 7.71 -19.62
N VAL A 63 -18.74 6.79 -19.00
CA VAL A 63 -20.17 6.94 -18.65
C VAL A 63 -20.40 7.37 -17.19
N GLY A 64 -19.36 7.79 -16.46
CA GLY A 64 -19.46 8.28 -15.08
C GLY A 64 -19.69 7.20 -14.01
N LEU A 65 -19.56 5.92 -14.37
CA LEU A 65 -19.76 4.77 -13.52
C LEU A 65 -18.43 4.25 -12.94
N VAL A 66 -18.55 3.43 -11.90
CA VAL A 66 -17.47 2.61 -11.35
C VAL A 66 -17.93 1.15 -11.35
N PRO A 67 -17.01 0.16 -11.36
CA PRO A 67 -17.38 -1.24 -11.20
C PRO A 67 -18.17 -1.48 -9.92
N SER A 68 -19.04 -2.49 -9.94
CA SER A 68 -19.83 -2.92 -8.77
C SER A 68 -19.01 -3.42 -7.59
N SER A 69 -17.72 -3.73 -7.80
CA SER A 69 -16.77 -3.96 -6.72
C SER A 69 -15.40 -3.50 -7.18
N TRP A 70 -14.73 -2.69 -6.39
CA TRP A 70 -13.40 -2.14 -6.69
C TRP A 70 -12.71 -1.73 -5.39
N ALA A 71 -11.41 -1.52 -5.42
CA ALA A 71 -10.69 -0.88 -4.33
C ALA A 71 -9.61 0.03 -4.89
N MET A 72 -9.21 1.04 -4.13
CA MET A 72 -8.11 1.93 -4.46
C MET A 72 -7.14 2.12 -3.31
N VAL A 73 -5.91 2.49 -3.67
CA VAL A 73 -4.88 2.95 -2.72
C VAL A 73 -3.93 3.91 -3.42
N SER A 74 -3.48 4.93 -2.70
CA SER A 74 -2.37 5.78 -3.13
C SER A 74 -1.11 5.44 -2.33
N VAL A 75 0.04 5.57 -2.98
CA VAL A 75 1.34 5.24 -2.38
C VAL A 75 2.30 6.40 -2.56
N CYS A 76 2.95 6.82 -1.47
CA CYS A 76 4.06 7.76 -1.47
C CYS A 76 5.36 7.06 -1.07
N ASN A 77 6.46 7.37 -1.75
CA ASN A 77 7.81 7.01 -1.35
C ASN A 77 8.40 8.11 -0.45
N ASN A 78 8.25 7.93 0.86
CA ASN A 78 8.83 8.85 1.83
C ASN A 78 10.29 8.50 2.16
N GLY A 79 10.86 7.46 1.55
CA GLY A 79 12.17 6.95 1.90
C GLY A 79 13.33 7.91 1.65
N SER A 80 13.17 8.92 0.80
CA SER A 80 14.20 9.95 0.57
C SER A 80 14.16 11.10 1.58
N ILE A 81 12.99 11.39 2.16
CA ILE A 81 12.76 12.57 3.02
C ILE A 81 12.59 12.22 4.50
N PHE A 82 12.08 11.03 4.82
CA PHE A 82 11.83 10.58 6.18
C PHE A 82 12.43 9.20 6.38
N LYS A 83 13.35 9.10 7.35
CA LYS A 83 13.98 7.84 7.72
C LYS A 83 13.47 7.42 9.09
N LEU A 84 13.02 6.18 9.18
CA LEU A 84 12.59 5.56 10.41
C LEU A 84 13.73 4.75 11.01
N ARG A 85 13.68 4.60 12.34
CA ARG A 85 14.55 3.70 13.10
C ARG A 85 13.77 3.20 14.31
N VAL A 86 13.82 1.90 14.57
CA VAL A 86 13.27 1.35 15.81
C VAL A 86 14.17 1.78 16.96
N GLY A 87 13.68 2.69 17.81
CA GLY A 87 14.36 3.11 19.04
C GLY A 87 14.03 2.21 20.22
N LYS A 88 14.90 2.21 21.24
CA LYS A 88 14.69 1.54 22.54
C LYS A 88 14.44 0.02 22.48
N ALA A 89 14.91 -0.67 21.44
CA ALA A 89 14.81 -2.12 21.38
C ALA A 89 15.82 -2.79 22.35
N PRO A 90 15.46 -3.92 22.99
CA PRO A 90 16.40 -4.70 23.78
C PRO A 90 17.60 -5.18 22.96
N LEU A 91 18.75 -5.39 23.61
CA LEU A 91 19.96 -5.96 22.98
C LEU A 91 19.68 -7.30 22.28
N SER A 92 18.77 -8.12 22.81
CA SER A 92 18.34 -9.37 22.19
C SER A 92 17.75 -9.18 20.79
N CYS A 93 16.99 -8.10 20.55
CA CYS A 93 16.43 -7.80 19.23
C CYS A 93 17.52 -7.42 18.22
N HIS A 94 18.57 -6.72 18.67
CA HIS A 94 19.73 -6.40 17.82
C HIS A 94 20.53 -7.66 17.45
N ILE A 95 20.69 -8.60 18.38
CA ILE A 95 21.38 -9.88 18.14
C ILE A 95 20.53 -10.78 17.22
N TYR A 96 19.21 -10.84 17.44
CA TYR A 96 18.28 -11.61 16.61
C TYR A 96 18.23 -11.09 15.18
N SER A 97 18.24 -9.78 14.95
CA SER A 97 18.20 -9.22 13.59
C SER A 97 19.47 -9.52 12.79
N LYS A 98 20.64 -9.51 13.45
CA LYS A 98 21.91 -9.93 12.84
C LYS A 98 21.95 -11.43 12.56
N SER A 99 21.48 -12.25 13.50
CA SER A 99 21.56 -13.71 13.41
C SER A 99 20.46 -14.34 12.54
N SER A 100 19.27 -13.75 12.46
CA SER A 100 18.13 -14.30 11.69
C SER A 100 18.45 -14.50 10.21
N ARG A 101 19.18 -13.57 9.59
CA ARG A 101 19.66 -13.71 8.21
C ARG A 101 20.64 -14.89 8.02
N MET A 102 21.42 -15.20 9.05
CA MET A 102 22.34 -16.34 9.02
C MET A 102 21.59 -17.65 9.26
N MET A 103 20.61 -17.65 10.16
CA MET A 103 19.77 -18.81 10.47
C MET A 103 18.88 -19.20 9.29
N ASP A 104 18.30 -18.24 8.56
CA ASP A 104 17.54 -18.51 7.34
C ASP A 104 18.40 -19.17 6.25
N ARG A 105 19.69 -18.82 6.19
CA ARG A 105 20.65 -19.40 5.24
C ARG A 105 21.15 -20.80 5.63
N ILE A 106 21.35 -21.04 6.93
CA ILE A 106 21.90 -22.32 7.44
C ILE A 106 20.79 -23.35 7.67
N PHE A 107 19.60 -22.91 8.08
CA PHE A 107 18.47 -23.77 8.43
C PHE A 107 17.17 -23.33 7.70
N PRO A 108 17.11 -23.45 6.36
CA PRO A 108 15.93 -23.07 5.58
C PRO A 108 14.66 -23.86 5.96
N CYS A 109 14.83 -25.01 6.62
CA CYS A 109 13.72 -25.83 7.14
C CYS A 109 12.99 -25.19 8.32
N LEU A 110 13.63 -24.31 9.10
CA LEU A 110 13.05 -23.70 10.29
C LEU A 110 12.10 -22.53 9.97
N ARG A 111 12.02 -22.08 8.71
CA ARG A 111 11.16 -20.96 8.24
C ARG A 111 11.20 -19.74 9.17
N ILE A 112 12.37 -19.44 9.73
CA ILE A 112 12.54 -18.28 10.62
C ILE A 112 12.44 -17.03 9.75
N PRO A 113 11.46 -16.13 9.98
CA PRO A 113 11.36 -14.92 9.19
C PRO A 113 12.64 -14.09 9.37
N ALA A 114 13.38 -13.88 8.28
CA ALA A 114 14.52 -12.99 8.30
C ALA A 114 14.04 -11.58 8.63
N LEU A 115 14.45 -11.06 9.79
CA LEU A 115 14.08 -9.71 10.19
C LEU A 115 14.90 -8.71 9.37
N SER A 116 14.22 -7.79 8.68
CA SER A 116 14.85 -6.65 8.02
C SER A 116 15.67 -5.84 9.01
N ASP A 117 16.79 -5.26 8.57
CA ASP A 117 17.56 -4.33 9.41
C ASP A 117 16.79 -3.03 9.61
N VAL A 118 16.03 -2.96 10.71
CA VAL A 118 15.21 -1.82 11.11
C VAL A 118 15.87 -0.98 12.23
N PHE A 119 17.13 -1.31 12.57
CA PHE A 119 17.89 -0.63 13.63
C PHE A 119 18.80 0.49 13.09
N HIS A 120 19.08 0.48 11.79
CA HIS A 120 19.67 1.60 11.07
C HIS A 120 18.58 2.44 10.40
N PRO A 121 18.82 3.74 10.12
CA PRO A 121 17.84 4.57 9.42
C PRO A 121 17.40 3.96 8.08
N PHE A 122 16.09 3.76 7.89
CA PHE A 122 15.51 3.12 6.70
C PHE A 122 14.36 3.95 6.10
N GLY A 123 14.14 3.81 4.79
CA GLY A 123 12.99 4.39 4.10
C GLY A 123 11.78 3.47 4.12
N PHE A 124 10.62 4.03 3.82
CA PHE A 124 9.35 3.31 3.80
C PHE A 124 8.42 3.87 2.74
N TYR A 125 7.48 3.04 2.30
CA TYR A 125 6.33 3.47 1.54
C TYR A 125 5.19 3.79 2.49
N PHE A 126 4.47 4.87 2.20
CA PHE A 126 3.27 5.25 2.90
C PHE A 126 2.06 5.02 2.00
N MET A 127 1.19 4.10 2.40
CA MET A 127 -0.10 3.83 1.78
C MET A 127 -1.17 4.67 2.46
N TYR A 128 -1.98 5.37 1.67
CA TYR A 128 -3.04 6.24 2.18
C TYR A 128 -4.25 6.21 1.25
N GLY A 129 -5.40 6.64 1.78
CA GLY A 129 -6.66 6.60 1.06
C GLY A 129 -7.06 5.21 0.61
N VAL A 130 -6.83 4.21 1.45
CA VAL A 130 -7.30 2.85 1.20
C VAL A 130 -8.81 2.85 1.27
N HIS A 131 -9.45 2.46 0.17
CA HIS A 131 -10.89 2.44 0.07
C HIS A 131 -11.33 1.23 -0.76
N GLY A 132 -12.38 0.54 -0.32
CA GLY A 132 -12.90 -0.65 -0.98
C GLY A 132 -14.41 -0.60 -1.02
N GLU A 133 -14.96 -0.90 -2.19
CA GLU A 133 -16.40 -0.85 -2.46
C GLU A 133 -16.94 -2.16 -3.01
N GLY A 134 -18.20 -2.42 -2.66
CA GLY A 134 -18.97 -3.58 -3.10
C GLY A 134 -18.57 -4.90 -2.44
N ARG A 135 -19.29 -5.97 -2.80
CA ARG A 135 -19.25 -7.30 -2.14
C ARG A 135 -17.91 -8.04 -2.18
N ARG A 136 -16.94 -7.57 -2.96
CA ARG A 136 -15.60 -8.19 -3.08
C ARG A 136 -14.49 -7.33 -2.49
N SER A 137 -14.82 -6.22 -1.81
CA SER A 137 -13.84 -5.28 -1.24
C SER A 137 -12.87 -5.96 -0.28
N ASP A 138 -13.39 -6.92 0.50
CA ASP A 138 -12.67 -7.82 1.42
C ASP A 138 -11.51 -8.58 0.75
N LYS A 139 -11.62 -8.90 -0.54
CA LYS A 139 -10.57 -9.57 -1.33
C LYS A 139 -9.74 -8.60 -2.15
N LEU A 140 -10.34 -7.50 -2.58
CA LEU A 140 -9.71 -6.47 -3.41
C LEU A 140 -8.65 -5.67 -2.63
N VAL A 141 -8.95 -5.25 -1.41
CA VAL A 141 -8.02 -4.46 -0.58
C VAL A 141 -6.74 -5.26 -0.27
N PRO A 142 -6.80 -6.52 0.23
CA PRO A 142 -5.60 -7.33 0.42
C PRO A 142 -4.80 -7.58 -0.87
N ALA A 143 -5.47 -7.71 -2.02
CA ALA A 143 -4.80 -7.84 -3.31
C ALA A 143 -4.00 -6.57 -3.68
N LEU A 144 -4.55 -5.38 -3.39
CA LEU A 144 -3.79 -4.13 -3.52
C LEU A 144 -2.63 -4.04 -2.54
N CYS A 145 -2.82 -4.43 -1.27
CA CYS A 145 -1.73 -4.46 -0.30
C CYS A 145 -0.60 -5.38 -0.77
N GLN A 146 -0.92 -6.54 -1.36
CA GLN A 146 0.06 -7.44 -1.95
C GLN A 146 0.75 -6.84 -3.18
N PHE A 147 0.02 -6.11 -4.02
CA PHE A 147 0.59 -5.39 -5.15
C PHE A 147 1.61 -4.33 -4.68
N VAL A 148 1.25 -3.52 -3.68
CA VAL A 148 2.14 -2.51 -3.10
C VAL A 148 3.33 -3.15 -2.40
N HIS A 149 3.14 -4.29 -1.73
CA HIS A 149 4.24 -5.08 -1.18
C HIS A 149 5.25 -5.46 -2.25
N ASN A 150 4.80 -6.01 -3.38
CA ASN A 150 5.69 -6.39 -4.47
C ASN A 150 6.43 -5.18 -5.05
N MET A 151 5.73 -4.06 -5.24
CA MET A 151 6.35 -2.80 -5.66
C MET A 151 7.43 -2.33 -4.67
N ALA A 152 7.20 -2.44 -3.36
CA ALA A 152 8.17 -2.08 -2.34
C ALA A 152 9.38 -3.02 -2.31
N THR A 153 9.21 -4.32 -2.62
CA THR A 153 10.34 -5.27 -2.66
C THR A 153 11.36 -4.97 -3.76
N GLU A 154 10.94 -4.26 -4.82
CA GLU A 154 11.82 -3.81 -5.89
C GLU A 154 12.61 -2.53 -5.50
N CYS A 155 12.19 -1.84 -4.43
CA CYS A 155 12.82 -0.62 -3.94
C CYS A 155 13.92 -0.94 -2.91
N LYS A 156 15.18 -0.66 -3.25
CA LYS A 156 16.35 -0.94 -2.39
C LYS A 156 16.27 -0.29 -1.00
N ASP A 157 15.74 0.94 -0.96
CA ASP A 157 15.72 1.78 0.24
C ASP A 157 14.43 1.66 1.08
N CYS A 158 13.44 0.92 0.60
CA CYS A 158 12.20 0.66 1.32
C CYS A 158 12.34 -0.60 2.16
N LYS A 159 12.23 -0.50 3.49
CA LYS A 159 12.27 -1.66 4.40
C LYS A 159 10.92 -2.02 5.01
N VAL A 160 10.00 -1.06 5.04
CA VAL A 160 8.69 -1.21 5.67
C VAL A 160 7.65 -0.48 4.83
N ILE A 161 6.40 -0.93 4.91
CA ILE A 161 5.24 -0.24 4.36
C ILE A 161 4.38 0.18 5.55
N ILE A 162 4.03 1.45 5.61
CA ILE A 162 3.11 2.01 6.59
C ILE A 162 1.81 2.30 5.87
N MET A 163 0.70 1.99 6.52
CA MET A 163 -0.63 2.20 5.97
C MET A 163 -1.44 3.04 6.94
N GLU A 164 -2.10 4.06 6.42
CA GLU A 164 -3.17 4.76 7.11
C GLU A 164 -4.31 3.79 7.42
N VAL A 165 -4.78 3.77 8.67
CA VAL A 165 -5.93 2.97 9.09
C VAL A 165 -7.00 3.92 9.58
N GLY A 166 -8.13 3.96 8.86
CA GLY A 166 -9.35 4.64 9.32
C GLY A 166 -10.21 3.72 10.18
N VAL A 167 -11.03 4.30 11.04
CA VAL A 167 -12.11 3.55 11.71
C VAL A 167 -13.22 3.35 10.69
N ALA A 168 -13.44 2.10 10.25
CA ALA A 168 -14.60 1.75 9.45
C ALA A 168 -15.81 1.68 10.38
N THR A 169 -16.64 2.71 10.42
CA THR A 169 -18.00 2.59 10.93
C THR A 169 -18.80 1.74 9.94
N GLN A 170 -19.16 0.52 10.36
CA GLN A 170 -20.07 -0.37 9.64
C GLN A 170 -21.49 0.18 9.58
#